data_AF-A0A7S4CIW3-F1
#
_entry.id   AF-A0A7S4CIW3-F1
#
_cell.length_a   1.000
_cell.length_b   1.000
_cell.length_c   1.000
_cell.angle_alpha   90.00
_cell.angle_beta   90.00
_cell.angle_gamma   90.00
#
_symmetry.space_group_name_H-M   'P 1'
#
loop_
_entity.id
_entity.type
_entity.pdbx_description
1 polymer ?
#
loop_
_entity_poly.entity_id
_entity_poly.type
_entity_poly.pdbx_seq_one_letter_code
_entity_poly.pdbx_strand_id
1 'polypeptide(L)'
;VAHVACGRRHTLVLSSDGLFLFGQRVRSRRAFHLRPVRVQLPTDAVVRSVACGRDHNLVLCGASEVYSFGDGSYGQLGHGDLQGCSNPSLVRQLLDQPVALVAAGGGASLVIL
;
A
#
# COMPACT_ATOMS: atom_id res chain seq x y z
N VAL A 1 -12.58 12.08 -4.30
CA VAL A 1 -11.34 11.29 -4.41
C VAL A 1 -10.20 12.19 -3.97
N ALA A 2 -9.48 11.80 -2.92
CA ALA A 2 -8.35 12.56 -2.42
C ALA A 2 -7.05 12.15 -3.12
N HIS A 3 -6.85 10.86 -3.37
CA HIS A 3 -5.66 10.33 -4.06
C HIS A 3 -5.99 9.09 -4.88
N VAL A 4 -5.27 8.90 -5.99
CA VAL A 4 -5.30 7.68 -6.81
C VAL A 4 -3.86 7.27 -7.09
N ALA A 5 -3.57 5.98 -6.98
CA ALA A 5 -2.31 5.39 -7.40
C ALA A 5 -2.57 4.15 -8.26
N CYS A 6 -1.77 3.96 -9.29
CA CYS A 6 -1.92 2.85 -10.23
C CYS A 6 -0.68 1.97 -10.19
N GLY A 7 -0.87 0.67 -9.95
CA GLY A 7 0.13 -0.33 -10.20
C GLY A 7 0.05 -0.87 -11.62
N ARG A 8 0.68 -2.02 -11.88
CA ARG A 8 0.72 -2.61 -13.22
C ARG A 8 -0.66 -3.03 -13.72
N ARG A 9 -1.47 -3.58 -12.81
CA ARG A 9 -2.78 -4.20 -13.13
C ARG A 9 -3.84 -3.93 -12.07
N HIS A 10 -3.58 -3.02 -11.14
CA HIS A 10 -4.50 -2.65 -10.07
C HIS A 10 -4.43 -1.14 -9.81
N THR A 11 -5.49 -0.63 -9.19
CA THR A 11 -5.63 0.76 -8.82
C THR A 11 -6.00 0.83 -7.35
N LEU A 12 -5.33 1.72 -6.63
CA LEU A 12 -5.65 2.08 -5.26
C LEU A 12 -6.26 3.48 -5.27
N VAL A 13 -7.44 3.63 -4.67
CA VAL A 13 -8.20 4.87 -4.62
C VAL A 13 -8.49 5.23 -3.17
N LEU A 14 -8.08 6.42 -2.77
CA LEU A 14 -8.48 7.02 -1.52
C LEU A 14 -9.63 8.01 -1.76
N SER A 15 -10.79 7.71 -1.17
CA SER A 15 -11.97 8.56 -1.17
C SER A 15 -12.33 9.00 0.25
N SER A 16 -13.31 9.90 0.39
CA SER A 16 -13.91 10.25 1.69
C SER A 16 -14.47 9.02 2.42
N ASP A 17 -14.95 8.03 1.66
CA ASP A 17 -15.54 6.80 2.19
C ASP A 17 -14.50 5.72 2.53
N GLY A 18 -13.21 6.00 2.34
CA GLY A 18 -12.10 5.13 2.68
C GLY A 18 -11.23 4.71 1.49
N LEU A 19 -10.43 3.67 1.73
CA LEU A 19 -9.46 3.12 0.80
C LEU A 19 -10.05 1.96 0.00
N PHE A 20 -9.94 2.02 -1.33
CA PHE A 20 -10.46 1.00 -2.24
C PHE A 20 -9.38 0.48 -3.17
N LEU A 21 -9.43 -0.81 -3.48
CA LEU A 21 -8.56 -1.47 -4.45
C LEU A 21 -9.42 -2.23 -5.46
N PHE A 22 -9.06 -2.12 -6.73
CA PHE A 22 -9.62 -2.94 -7.82
C PHE A 22 -8.56 -3.25 -8.87
N GLY A 23 -8.86 -4.24 -9.72
CA GLY A 23 -7.90 -4.84 -10.63
C GLY A 23 -7.29 -6.12 -10.06
N GLN A 24 -6.08 -6.49 -10.49
CA GLN A 24 -5.45 -7.75 -10.15
C GLN A 24 -5.20 -7.87 -8.64
N ARG A 25 -5.51 -9.04 -8.08
CA ARG A 25 -5.31 -9.30 -6.65
C ARG A 25 -3.83 -9.38 -6.34
N VAL A 26 -3.46 -8.76 -5.23
CA VAL A 26 -2.12 -8.55 -4.67
C VAL A 26 -1.21 -9.79 -4.67
N ARG A 27 -1.78 -11.02 -4.62
CA ARG A 27 -1.01 -12.28 -4.69
C ARG A 27 -1.46 -13.27 -5.77
N SER A 28 -2.50 -12.94 -6.55
CA SER A 28 -3.02 -13.85 -7.56
C SER A 28 -2.99 -13.20 -8.93
N ARG A 29 -2.12 -13.73 -9.79
CA ARG A 29 -2.02 -13.26 -11.18
C ARG A 29 -3.27 -13.55 -12.01
N ARG A 30 -4.14 -14.44 -11.54
CA ARG A 30 -5.34 -14.89 -12.27
C ARG A 30 -6.65 -14.40 -11.65
N ALA A 31 -6.60 -13.76 -10.48
CA ALA A 31 -7.81 -13.25 -9.82
C ALA A 31 -7.83 -11.72 -9.85
N PHE A 32 -9.02 -11.18 -10.13
CA PHE A 32 -9.25 -9.75 -10.30
C PHE A 32 -10.43 -9.31 -9.45
N HIS A 33 -10.31 -8.15 -8.83
CA HIS A 33 -11.44 -7.38 -8.30
C HIS A 33 -12.00 -6.52 -9.42
N LEU A 34 -13.10 -6.98 -10.02
CA LEU A 34 -13.78 -6.27 -11.13
C LEU A 34 -14.57 -5.04 -10.65
N ARG A 35 -14.65 -4.84 -9.34
CA ARG A 35 -15.31 -3.71 -8.67
C ARG A 35 -14.40 -3.21 -7.55
N PRO A 36 -14.47 -1.92 -7.17
CA PRO A 36 -13.77 -1.40 -6.00
C PRO A 36 -14.09 -2.24 -4.75
N VAL A 37 -13.05 -2.78 -4.12
CA VAL A 37 -13.14 -3.48 -2.83
C VAL A 37 -12.50 -2.63 -1.76
N ARG A 38 -13.20 -2.43 -0.65
CA ARG A 38 -12.66 -1.68 0.49
C ARG A 38 -11.48 -2.44 1.09
N VAL A 39 -10.34 -1.78 1.20
CA VAL A 39 -9.16 -2.31 1.89
C VAL A 39 -9.31 -1.98 3.36
N GLN A 40 -9.32 -3.01 4.22
CA GLN A 40 -9.31 -2.81 5.66
C GLN A 40 -7.88 -2.59 6.14
N LEU A 41 -7.66 -1.45 6.79
CA LEU A 41 -6.42 -1.13 7.48
C LEU A 41 -6.56 -1.52 8.94
N PRO A 42 -5.52 -2.06 9.59
CA PRO A 42 -5.56 -2.39 11.01
C PRO A 42 -5.25 -1.13 11.88
N THR A 43 -5.88 0.00 11.55
CA THR A 43 -5.81 1.27 12.26
C THR A 43 -7.05 2.11 11.91
N ASP A 44 -7.46 2.98 12.83
CA ASP A 44 -8.50 4.00 12.61
C ASP A 44 -7.89 5.34 12.18
N ALA A 45 -6.56 5.42 12.04
CA ALA A 45 -5.89 6.63 11.60
C ALA A 45 -6.30 7.03 10.18
N VAL A 46 -6.40 8.35 9.97
CA VAL A 46 -6.76 8.91 8.66
C VAL A 46 -5.64 8.62 7.67
N VAL A 47 -6.01 8.02 6.53
CA VAL A 47 -5.09 7.83 5.41
C VAL A 47 -4.77 9.19 4.79
N ARG A 48 -3.49 9.51 4.69
CA ARG A 48 -3.00 10.77 4.12
C ARG A 48 -2.52 10.64 2.68
N SER A 49 -1.88 9.52 2.36
CA SER A 49 -1.31 9.30 1.03
C SER A 49 -1.23 7.82 0.70
N VAL A 50 -1.21 7.53 -0.60
CA VAL A 50 -1.12 6.18 -1.14
C VAL A 50 -0.13 6.16 -2.30
N ALA A 51 0.60 5.07 -2.44
CA ALA A 51 1.45 4.82 -3.59
C ALA A 51 1.34 3.36 -4.03
N CYS A 52 1.46 3.13 -5.34
CA CYS A 52 1.49 1.80 -5.93
C CYS A 52 2.80 1.61 -6.67
N GLY A 53 3.49 0.52 -6.39
CA GLY A 53 4.53 0.03 -7.28
C GLY A 53 3.95 -0.90 -8.33
N ARG A 54 4.79 -1.72 -8.97
CA ARG A 54 4.31 -2.66 -10.00
C ARG A 54 3.23 -3.60 -9.45
N ASP A 55 3.54 -4.28 -8.36
CA ASP A 55 2.68 -5.33 -7.76
C ASP A 55 2.58 -5.19 -6.22
N HIS A 56 2.91 -4.01 -5.67
CA HIS A 56 2.82 -3.71 -4.23
C HIS A 56 2.22 -2.31 -3.98
N ASN A 57 1.83 -2.06 -2.73
CA ASN A 57 1.12 -0.87 -2.30
C ASN A 57 1.72 -0.35 -1.00
N LEU A 58 1.72 0.98 -0.87
CA LEU A 58 2.07 1.71 0.34
C LEU A 58 0.90 2.62 0.71
N VAL A 59 0.63 2.71 2.01
CA VAL A 59 -0.40 3.56 2.59
C VAL A 59 0.20 4.28 3.79
N LEU A 60 0.18 5.61 3.76
CA LEU A 60 0.58 6.45 4.88
C LEU A 60 -0.67 6.88 5.65
N CYS A 61 -0.73 6.52 6.92
CA CYS A 61 -1.78 6.91 7.86
C CYS A 61 -1.20 7.79 8.97
N GLY A 62 -1.99 8.76 9.44
CA GLY A 62 -1.59 9.61 10.57
C GLY A 62 -0.27 10.34 10.34
N ALA A 63 0.60 10.35 11.35
CA ALA A 63 1.91 11.02 11.29
C ALA A 63 3.07 10.09 10.93
N SER A 64 2.96 8.79 11.21
CA SER A 64 4.10 7.85 11.13
C SER A 64 3.73 6.42 10.75
N GLU A 65 2.44 6.11 10.53
CA GLU A 65 2.03 4.74 10.26
C GLU A 65 2.11 4.45 8.76
N VAL A 66 3.13 3.70 8.35
CA VAL A 66 3.26 3.20 6.98
C VAL A 66 2.83 1.74 6.92
N TYR A 67 1.82 1.46 6.12
CA TYR A 67 1.40 0.10 5.79
C TYR A 67 1.86 -0.27 4.39
N SER A 68 2.32 -1.51 4.24
CA SER A 68 2.64 -2.09 2.94
C SER A 68 1.97 -3.44 2.76
N PHE A 69 1.61 -3.76 1.52
CA PHE A 69 1.05 -5.05 1.12
C PHE A 69 1.19 -5.23 -0.39
N GLY A 70 1.42 -6.45 -0.85
CA GLY A 70 1.99 -6.64 -2.17
C GLY A 70 2.66 -7.98 -2.41
N ASP A 71 3.21 -8.06 -3.61
CA ASP A 71 4.46 -8.77 -3.82
C ASP A 71 5.56 -8.20 -2.91
N GLY A 72 6.36 -9.11 -2.33
CA GLY A 72 7.51 -8.78 -1.47
C GLY A 72 8.81 -9.37 -1.99
N SER A 73 8.84 -9.86 -3.25
CA SER A 73 9.93 -10.67 -3.80
C SER A 73 11.29 -9.94 -3.88
N TYR A 74 11.30 -8.61 -3.74
CA TYR A 74 12.48 -7.75 -3.72
C TYR A 74 12.68 -7.03 -2.38
N GLY A 75 11.94 -7.41 -1.33
CA GLY A 75 11.96 -6.75 -0.02
C GLY A 75 11.24 -5.40 -0.01
N GLN A 76 10.51 -5.06 -1.06
CA GLN A 76 9.86 -3.75 -1.23
C GLN A 76 8.78 -3.46 -0.18
N LEU A 77 8.34 -4.44 0.59
CA LEU A 77 7.38 -4.24 1.68
C LEU A 77 8.05 -3.71 2.96
N GLY A 78 9.37 -3.86 3.12
CA GLY A 78 10.09 -3.34 4.29
C GLY A 78 9.86 -4.12 5.59
N HIS A 79 9.37 -5.36 5.53
CA HIS A 79 9.11 -6.18 6.72
C HIS A 79 10.33 -6.93 7.26
N GLY A 80 11.50 -6.79 6.62
CA GLY A 80 12.71 -7.53 6.99
C GLY A 80 12.81 -8.93 6.36
N ASP A 81 11.95 -9.24 5.39
CA ASP A 81 11.96 -10.48 4.64
C ASP A 81 11.58 -10.24 3.16
N LEU A 82 11.53 -11.32 2.38
CA LEU A 82 11.13 -11.32 0.96
C LEU A 82 9.71 -11.89 0.75
N GLN A 83 8.90 -11.97 1.80
CA GLN A 83 7.56 -12.53 1.72
C GLN A 83 6.55 -11.47 1.29
N GLY A 84 5.72 -11.82 0.32
CA GLY A 84 4.56 -11.01 -0.04
C GLY A 84 3.49 -11.04 1.04
N CYS A 85 2.69 -9.97 1.15
CA CYS A 85 1.56 -9.89 2.08
C CYS A 85 0.27 -9.49 1.36
N SER A 86 -0.82 -10.22 1.60
CA SER A 86 -2.12 -9.93 0.97
C SER A 86 -2.87 -8.77 1.62
N ASN A 87 -2.61 -8.55 2.92
CA ASN A 87 -3.33 -7.59 3.74
C ASN A 87 -2.36 -6.48 4.19
N PRO A 88 -2.83 -5.24 4.36
CA PRO A 88 -2.00 -4.15 4.87
C PRO A 88 -1.30 -4.54 6.17
N SER A 89 0.02 -4.46 6.17
CA SER A 89 0.86 -4.80 7.32
C SER A 89 1.75 -3.61 7.68
N LEU A 90 1.85 -3.33 8.97
CA LEU A 90 2.60 -2.19 9.47
C LEU A 90 4.11 -2.40 9.26
N VAL A 91 4.76 -1.40 8.67
CA VAL A 91 6.23 -1.34 8.55
C VAL A 91 6.79 -0.84 9.88
N ARG A 92 7.01 -1.77 10.82
CA ARG A 92 7.35 -1.44 12.22
C ARG A 92 8.60 -0.59 12.37
N GLN A 93 9.55 -0.73 11.46
CA GLN A 93 10.81 0.02 11.47
C GLN A 93 10.61 1.54 11.24
N LEU A 94 9.41 1.97 10.82
CA LEU A 94 9.06 3.37 10.60
C LEU A 94 8.15 3.95 11.69
N LEU A 95 7.69 3.14 12.66
CA LEU A 95 7.04 3.66 13.86
C LEU A 95 8.02 4.64 14.52
N ASP A 96 7.55 5.85 14.80
CA ASP A 96 8.32 6.98 15.36
C ASP A 96 9.19 7.77 14.36
N GLN A 97 9.12 7.48 13.07
CA GLN A 97 9.72 8.34 12.05
C GLN A 97 8.69 9.36 11.53
N PRO A 98 9.08 10.63 11.29
CA PRO A 98 8.16 11.67 10.82
C PRO A 98 7.88 11.52 9.32
N VAL A 99 7.27 10.42 8.88
CA VAL A 99 7.08 10.14 7.46
C VAL A 99 6.15 11.17 6.81
N ALA A 100 6.71 12.00 5.95
CA ALA A 100 6.01 13.01 5.18
C ALA A 100 5.28 12.41 3.96
N LEU A 101 5.94 11.51 3.22
CA LEU A 101 5.43 10.95 1.96
C LEU A 101 5.89 9.52 1.72
N VAL A 102 5.10 8.81 0.91
CA VAL A 102 5.44 7.48 0.38
C VAL A 102 5.46 7.52 -1.15
N ALA A 103 6.41 6.81 -1.75
CA ALA A 103 6.51 6.60 -3.19
C ALA A 103 6.93 5.16 -3.49
N ALA A 104 6.50 4.64 -4.64
CA ALA A 104 6.76 3.27 -5.02
C ALA A 104 7.16 3.17 -6.50
N GLY A 105 8.17 2.36 -6.77
CA GLY A 105 8.68 2.06 -8.11
C GLY A 105 8.33 0.64 -8.56
N GLY A 106 9.06 0.12 -9.54
CA GLY A 106 8.83 -1.23 -10.05
C GLY A 106 8.87 -2.31 -8.96
N GLY A 107 9.98 -2.38 -8.22
CA GLY A 107 10.18 -3.33 -7.11
C GLY A 107 10.87 -2.68 -5.92
N ALA A 108 10.67 -1.38 -5.72
CA ALA A 108 11.28 -0.60 -4.65
C ALA A 108 10.26 0.34 -4.03
N SER A 109 10.48 0.66 -2.76
CA SER A 109 9.69 1.61 -1.97
C SER A 109 10.60 2.73 -1.48
N LEU A 110 10.05 3.94 -1.43
CA LEU A 110 10.71 5.12 -0.88
C LEU A 110 9.78 5.76 0.15
N VAL A 111 10.36 6.15 1.28
CA VAL A 111 9.70 6.99 2.28
C VAL A 111 10.51 8.27 2.43
N ILE A 112 9.80 9.40 2.57
CA ILE A 112 10.39 10.71 2.81
C ILE A 112 10.02 11.11 4.23
N LEU A 113 11.01 11.55 5.01
CA LEU A 113 10.87 12.03 6.39
C LEU A 113 10.76 13.56 6.43
#